data_AF-A0A0G4GKV4-F1
#
_entry.id   AF-A0A0G4GKV4-F1
#
_cell.length_a   1.000
_cell.length_b   1.000
_cell.length_c   1.000
_cell.angle_alpha   90.00
_cell.angle_beta   90.00
_cell.angle_gamma   90.00
#
_symmetry.space_group_name_H-M   'P 1'
#
loop_
_entity.id
_entity.type
_entity.pdbx_description
1 polymer ?
#
loop_
_entity_poly.entity_id
_entity_poly.type
_entity_poly.pdbx_seq_one_letter_code
_entity_poly.pdbx_strand_id
1 'polypeptide(L)'
;MHVHAASLVRDLDRIPSGLQTRVSLNTITNQPTSAERQATNEISMGAFVCCFRHDGSRSEGQRGCRHTGTDRPTNSRDSLTTEFAILSRFHVPVVHLCESLKPLEQEITAMQDSITQLKQSHGIADPPAARGDDMLMMNVGGSEWHVSRKHLTEGDGVEGSLLATLFSGKFDNRLMKDDKQRVFVDMDTGAFAAIHQAILAARAVQQATREGGRDGYSAGRLLADAHRRAFRGADDFWVRKLLSPVKKTPARDDTITCTWSVSTARVPKEARELAMALDEVLKAHDDKRRELERQLSAEKPRHAQLTVEIQGVEPFLAPLSGVDPIRVFLVCGQTIATTQSTIDEMSDDMALKRRNTASLWGSSVDDVAPDHVRRLIDHHRRKRHGASVAEASLPLQLANTRAQRAFDFDADMYGVKVDPPPAAPTGPRCLFVRLPSGASHKVIRTGLGAVPAAYQRVSYRWTEWRDGFGSGNKIDDGWYTDSVSSPHYGEWYREALQSMRVGETRRVIVPRGMYFTDQTAYVEIKMEDILG
;
A
#
# COMPACT_ATOMS: atom_id res chain seq x y z
N MET A 1 35.28 32.58 -42.34
CA MET A 1 34.05 32.11 -43.02
C MET A 1 34.02 30.59 -43.24
N HIS A 2 35.13 29.89 -43.52
CA HIS A 2 35.10 28.42 -43.64
C HIS A 2 34.90 27.62 -42.34
N VAL A 3 35.11 28.23 -41.16
CA VAL A 3 34.97 27.53 -39.87
C VAL A 3 33.50 27.36 -39.44
N HIS A 4 32.59 28.24 -39.89
CA HIS A 4 31.17 28.16 -39.52
C HIS A 4 30.34 27.18 -40.36
N ALA A 5 30.67 27.01 -41.64
CA ALA A 5 30.01 26.01 -42.49
C ALA A 5 30.35 24.57 -42.07
N ALA A 6 31.57 24.32 -41.59
CA ALA A 6 31.99 23.03 -41.07
C ALA A 6 31.34 22.66 -39.72
N SER A 7 30.92 23.65 -38.92
CA SER A 7 30.18 23.43 -37.67
C SER A 7 28.76 22.95 -37.95
N LEU A 8 28.07 23.58 -38.91
CA LEU A 8 26.69 23.22 -39.28
C LEU A 8 26.58 21.82 -39.89
N VAL A 9 27.56 21.40 -40.68
CA VAL A 9 27.61 20.04 -41.24
C VAL A 9 27.83 18.99 -40.14
N ARG A 10 28.67 19.27 -39.14
CA ARG A 10 28.86 18.37 -37.99
C ARG A 10 27.63 18.26 -37.08
N ASP A 11 26.81 19.29 -37.01
CA ASP A 11 25.57 19.27 -36.24
C ASP A 11 24.43 18.57 -36.99
N LEU A 12 24.45 18.55 -38.33
CA LEU A 12 23.56 17.73 -39.16
C LEU A 12 23.90 16.22 -39.07
N ASP A 13 25.17 15.86 -38.90
CA ASP A 13 25.60 14.47 -38.66
C ASP A 13 25.22 13.92 -37.26
N ARG A 14 24.71 14.77 -36.36
CA ARG A 14 24.19 14.37 -35.04
C ARG A 14 22.69 14.09 -35.02
N ILE A 15 22.02 14.21 -36.17
CA ILE A 15 20.61 13.82 -36.30
C ILE A 15 20.51 12.28 -36.16
N PRO A 16 19.63 11.75 -35.31
CA PRO A 16 19.43 10.30 -35.17
C PRO A 16 19.13 9.67 -36.53
N SER A 17 19.74 8.52 -36.80
CA SER A 17 19.76 7.80 -38.09
C SER A 17 18.40 7.46 -38.72
N GLY A 18 17.28 7.79 -38.07
CA GLY A 18 15.92 7.65 -38.58
C GLY A 18 15.43 8.79 -39.49
N LEU A 19 16.19 9.88 -39.68
CA LEU A 19 15.77 11.08 -40.44
C LEU A 19 16.57 11.37 -41.72
N GLN A 20 17.44 10.46 -42.17
CA GLN A 20 18.14 10.63 -43.46
C GLN A 20 17.26 10.17 -44.63
N THR A 21 16.49 11.08 -45.22
CA THR A 21 15.93 10.90 -46.58
C THR A 21 17.07 10.96 -47.60
N ARG A 22 17.18 9.90 -48.41
CA ARG A 22 18.22 9.74 -49.44
C ARG A 22 18.14 10.85 -50.49
N VAL A 23 19.10 11.77 -50.48
CA VAL A 23 19.51 12.52 -51.67
C VAL A 23 20.79 11.86 -52.19
N SER A 24 20.65 11.02 -53.22
CA SER A 24 21.79 10.34 -53.86
C SER A 24 22.58 11.33 -54.72
N LEU A 25 23.77 11.72 -54.27
CA LEU A 25 24.82 12.25 -55.14
C LEU A 25 25.73 11.09 -55.57
N ASN A 26 25.61 10.68 -56.84
CA ASN A 26 26.47 9.68 -57.47
C ASN A 26 27.91 10.17 -57.49
N THR A 27 28.81 9.45 -56.83
CA THR A 27 30.24 9.49 -57.16
C THR A 27 30.77 8.06 -57.26
N ILE A 28 31.34 7.77 -58.43
CA ILE A 28 31.96 6.51 -58.84
C ILE A 28 33.30 6.37 -58.14
N THR A 29 33.54 5.25 -57.44
CA THR A 29 34.88 4.61 -57.44
C THR A 29 34.88 3.17 -56.90
N ASN A 30 35.49 2.32 -57.72
CA ASN A 30 35.93 0.92 -57.63
C ASN A 30 36.10 0.23 -56.26
N GLN A 31 35.59 -1.01 -56.19
CA GLN A 31 35.97 -2.06 -55.23
C GLN A 31 37.37 -2.63 -55.51
N PRO A 32 37.99 -3.27 -54.49
CA PRO A 32 38.25 -4.69 -54.64
C PRO A 32 37.87 -5.56 -53.42
N THR A 33 37.88 -6.85 -53.69
CA THR A 33 37.32 -8.01 -52.98
C THR A 33 38.09 -8.52 -51.75
N SER A 34 37.31 -8.98 -50.76
CA SER A 34 37.48 -10.10 -49.80
C SER A 34 38.89 -10.55 -49.36
N ALA A 35 39.15 -10.57 -48.04
CA ALA A 35 38.97 -11.76 -47.17
C ALA A 35 39.74 -11.63 -45.83
N GLU A 36 39.19 -12.31 -44.82
CA GLU A 36 39.80 -12.84 -43.59
C GLU A 36 40.02 -11.97 -42.32
N ARG A 37 39.14 -12.27 -41.35
CA ARG A 37 39.38 -12.82 -40.01
C ARG A 37 40.01 -11.97 -38.88
N GLN A 38 39.16 -11.85 -37.84
CA GLN A 38 39.42 -12.03 -36.40
C GLN A 38 40.18 -10.95 -35.62
N ALA A 39 39.37 -10.12 -34.96
CA ALA A 39 39.35 -9.84 -33.51
C ALA A 39 40.68 -9.51 -32.80
N THR A 40 40.96 -8.21 -32.77
CA THR A 40 41.53 -7.43 -31.66
C THR A 40 40.50 -7.32 -30.51
N ASN A 41 40.75 -6.91 -29.26
CA ASN A 41 41.92 -6.56 -28.46
C ASN A 41 41.43 -6.38 -27.00
N GLU A 42 42.30 -6.67 -26.04
CA GLU A 42 42.29 -5.98 -24.74
C GLU A 42 42.54 -4.48 -24.95
N ILE A 43 41.74 -3.60 -24.33
CA ILE A 43 42.07 -2.16 -24.26
C ILE A 43 41.95 -1.66 -22.82
N SER A 44 43.11 -1.21 -22.36
CA SER A 44 43.42 -0.45 -21.15
C SER A 44 42.67 0.88 -21.07
N MET A 45 42.34 1.25 -19.83
CA MET A 45 41.89 2.56 -19.38
C MET A 45 42.79 3.70 -19.90
N GLY A 46 42.13 4.78 -20.35
CA GLY A 46 42.72 6.09 -20.59
C GLY A 46 41.69 7.16 -20.26
N ALA A 47 41.78 7.72 -19.06
CA ALA A 47 40.97 8.85 -18.61
C ALA A 47 41.40 10.14 -19.31
N PHE A 48 40.45 10.90 -19.85
CA PHE A 48 40.66 12.30 -20.24
C PHE A 48 39.63 13.19 -19.55
N VAL A 49 40.14 13.92 -18.56
CA VAL A 49 39.53 15.09 -17.92
C VAL A 49 39.75 16.28 -18.84
N CYS A 50 38.69 17.02 -19.18
CA CYS A 50 38.82 18.36 -19.75
C CYS A 50 37.98 19.35 -18.92
N CYS A 51 38.70 20.20 -18.18
CA CYS A 51 38.18 21.34 -17.46
C CYS A 51 37.75 22.44 -18.45
N PHE A 52 36.58 23.03 -18.20
CA PHE A 52 36.22 24.36 -18.71
C PHE A 52 37.05 25.42 -18.00
N ARG A 53 37.68 26.33 -18.77
CA ARG A 53 38.22 27.58 -18.23
C ARG A 53 37.82 28.72 -19.16
N HIS A 54 37.03 29.64 -18.60
CA HIS A 54 36.75 30.97 -19.13
C HIS A 54 37.91 31.91 -18.71
N ASP A 55 38.37 32.74 -19.66
CA ASP A 55 38.91 34.10 -19.51
C ASP A 55 39.38 34.52 -20.92
N GLY A 56 39.05 35.67 -21.51
CA GLY A 56 38.68 36.95 -20.93
C GLY A 56 39.91 37.86 -20.87
N SER A 57 40.23 38.57 -21.96
CA SER A 57 40.70 39.97 -22.00
C SER A 57 41.74 40.32 -23.10
N ARG A 58 41.69 41.62 -23.45
CA ARG A 58 42.27 42.40 -24.55
C ARG A 58 43.80 42.40 -24.64
N SER A 59 44.31 42.64 -25.86
CA SER A 59 45.33 43.69 -26.08
C SER A 59 45.37 44.15 -27.55
N GLU A 60 45.52 45.46 -27.71
CA GLU A 60 45.70 46.22 -28.94
C GLU A 60 46.96 45.80 -29.73
N GLY A 61 46.92 46.00 -31.04
CA GLY A 61 48.07 45.85 -31.93
C GLY A 61 47.79 46.42 -33.31
N GLN A 62 47.85 47.75 -33.44
CA GLN A 62 47.93 48.44 -34.72
C GLN A 62 49.18 47.99 -35.49
N ARG A 63 49.01 47.41 -36.69
CA ARG A 63 49.96 47.58 -37.80
C ARG A 63 49.19 47.75 -39.09
N GLY A 64 49.42 48.91 -39.73
CA GLY A 64 48.89 49.24 -41.04
C GLY A 64 49.62 48.47 -42.14
N CYS A 65 48.83 47.95 -43.08
CA CYS A 65 49.29 47.65 -44.43
C CYS A 65 48.36 48.37 -45.40
N ARG A 66 48.89 49.40 -46.05
CA ARG A 66 48.31 50.01 -47.26
C ARG A 66 48.46 49.00 -48.41
N HIS A 67 47.35 48.56 -48.97
CA HIS A 67 47.32 48.03 -50.33
C HIS A 67 46.30 48.80 -51.16
N THR A 68 46.85 49.40 -52.20
CA THR A 68 46.21 50.12 -53.29
C THR A 68 45.57 49.14 -54.27
N GLY A 69 44.33 49.44 -54.66
CA GLY A 69 43.79 49.27 -56.01
C GLY A 69 43.78 47.88 -56.62
N THR A 70 42.58 47.32 -56.79
CA THR A 70 42.10 46.83 -58.09
C THR A 70 40.62 46.47 -57.98
N ASP A 71 39.86 46.96 -58.96
CA ASP A 71 38.42 46.82 -59.10
C ASP A 71 37.93 45.38 -58.93
N ARG A 72 36.90 45.19 -58.10
CA ARG A 72 36.23 43.91 -57.91
C ARG A 72 34.71 44.08 -58.07
N PRO A 73 34.04 43.14 -58.76
CA PRO A 73 32.62 43.26 -59.10
C PRO A 73 31.76 43.14 -57.85
N THR A 74 30.93 44.14 -57.59
CA THR A 74 30.19 44.34 -56.33
C THR A 74 28.82 43.68 -56.25
N ASN A 75 28.36 42.90 -57.22
CA ASN A 75 26.95 42.46 -57.25
C ASN A 75 26.64 41.02 -56.77
N SER A 76 27.62 40.28 -56.22
CA SER A 76 27.40 38.86 -55.83
C SER A 76 27.27 38.60 -54.31
N ARG A 77 27.53 39.60 -53.44
CA ARG A 77 27.55 39.39 -51.97
C ARG A 77 26.19 39.47 -51.30
N ASP A 78 25.22 40.16 -51.89
CA ASP A 78 23.90 40.39 -51.27
C ASP A 78 22.94 39.19 -51.40
N SER A 79 23.20 38.28 -52.34
CA SER A 79 22.41 37.06 -52.54
C SER A 79 22.65 36.02 -51.43
N LEU A 80 23.91 35.80 -51.05
CA LEU A 80 24.29 34.83 -49.99
C LEU A 80 23.78 35.22 -48.60
N THR A 81 23.66 36.52 -48.32
CA THR A 81 23.11 37.02 -47.05
C THR A 81 21.61 36.73 -46.91
N THR A 82 20.90 36.69 -48.04
CA THR A 82 19.44 36.46 -48.04
C THR A 82 19.12 34.98 -47.83
N GLU A 83 19.85 34.08 -48.50
CA GLU A 83 19.68 32.62 -48.31
C GLU A 83 19.99 32.18 -46.87
N PHE A 84 21.09 32.69 -46.30
CA PHE A 84 21.45 32.40 -44.92
C PHE A 84 20.39 32.92 -43.93
N ALA A 85 19.83 34.11 -44.16
CA ALA A 85 18.77 34.65 -43.32
C ALA A 85 17.50 33.77 -43.36
N ILE A 86 17.14 33.23 -44.52
CA ILE A 86 15.99 32.32 -44.65
C ILE A 86 16.24 31.00 -43.90
N LEU A 87 17.40 30.35 -44.13
CA LEU A 87 17.72 29.09 -43.44
C LEU A 87 17.80 29.25 -41.92
N SER A 88 18.35 30.37 -41.44
CA SER A 88 18.43 30.66 -40.00
C SER A 88 17.05 30.77 -39.34
N ARG A 89 16.02 31.22 -40.07
CA ARG A 89 14.64 31.29 -39.57
C ARG A 89 13.96 29.93 -39.42
N PHE A 90 14.43 28.89 -40.11
CA PHE A 90 13.92 27.52 -39.96
C PHE A 90 14.72 26.70 -38.95
N HIS A 91 16.03 26.94 -38.85
CA HIS A 91 16.89 26.22 -37.92
C HIS A 91 16.41 26.37 -36.48
N VAL A 92 16.10 27.60 -36.05
CA VAL A 92 15.69 27.87 -34.65
C VAL A 92 14.39 27.15 -34.26
N PRO A 93 13.29 27.22 -35.04
CA PRO A 93 12.08 26.43 -34.76
C PRO A 93 12.28 24.92 -34.77
N VAL A 94 13.07 24.39 -35.72
CA VAL A 94 13.33 22.93 -35.78
C VAL A 94 14.12 22.46 -34.55
N VAL A 95 15.12 23.24 -34.13
CA VAL A 95 15.83 22.97 -32.87
C VAL A 95 14.85 22.98 -31.70
N HIS A 96 14.00 24.01 -31.58
CA HIS A 96 12.99 24.05 -30.52
C HIS A 96 12.02 22.85 -30.52
N LEU A 97 11.62 22.37 -31.70
CA LEU A 97 10.80 21.15 -31.82
C LEU A 97 11.55 19.93 -31.28
N CYS A 98 12.81 19.72 -31.68
CA CYS A 98 13.62 18.63 -31.13
C CYS A 98 13.83 18.77 -29.61
N GLU A 99 14.07 19.99 -29.12
CA GLU A 99 14.25 20.25 -27.69
C GLU A 99 12.97 20.01 -26.89
N SER A 100 11.79 20.21 -27.47
CA SER A 100 10.51 19.92 -26.83
C SER A 100 10.28 18.43 -26.53
N LEU A 101 11.03 17.52 -27.16
CA LEU A 101 10.98 16.07 -26.92
C LEU A 101 11.88 15.64 -25.74
N LYS A 102 12.93 16.43 -25.42
CA LYS A 102 13.90 16.11 -24.35
C LYS A 102 13.23 15.86 -22.99
N PRO A 103 12.19 16.61 -22.55
CA PRO A 103 11.51 16.33 -21.29
C PRO A 103 10.87 14.94 -21.23
N LEU A 104 10.27 14.46 -22.33
CA LEU A 104 9.67 13.12 -22.39
C LEU A 104 10.75 12.03 -22.32
N GLU A 105 11.85 12.19 -23.04
CA GLU A 105 12.99 11.24 -22.99
C GLU A 105 13.62 11.20 -21.57
N GLN A 106 13.74 12.35 -20.92
CA GLN A 106 14.19 12.45 -19.54
C GLN A 106 13.23 11.78 -18.55
N GLU A 107 11.90 11.96 -18.70
CA GLU A 107 10.91 11.33 -17.84
C GLU A 107 10.94 9.79 -17.98
N ILE A 108 11.05 9.27 -19.21
CA ILE A 108 11.19 7.82 -19.47
C ILE A 108 12.46 7.28 -18.82
N THR A 109 13.60 7.96 -19.02
CA THR A 109 14.89 7.55 -18.44
C THR A 109 14.82 7.55 -16.92
N ALA A 110 14.30 8.62 -16.31
CA ALA A 110 14.13 8.72 -14.86
C ALA A 110 13.24 7.61 -14.28
N MET A 111 12.20 7.21 -15.02
CA MET A 111 11.30 6.12 -14.61
C MET A 111 12.01 4.76 -14.67
N GLN A 112 12.77 4.50 -15.73
CA GLN A 112 13.56 3.27 -15.88
C GLN A 112 14.66 3.16 -14.82
N ASP A 113 15.32 4.28 -14.52
CA ASP A 113 16.31 4.37 -13.45
C ASP A 113 15.67 4.11 -12.09
N SER A 114 14.48 4.69 -11.82
CA SER A 114 13.72 4.44 -10.60
C SER A 114 13.33 2.97 -10.45
N ILE A 115 12.87 2.31 -11.53
CA ILE A 115 12.58 0.87 -11.53
C ILE A 115 13.84 0.06 -11.19
N THR A 116 14.97 0.39 -11.81
CA THR A 116 16.26 -0.29 -11.59
C THR A 116 16.72 -0.11 -10.15
N GLN A 117 16.62 1.10 -9.60
CA GLN A 117 16.94 1.42 -8.22
C GLN A 117 16.03 0.69 -7.23
N LEU A 118 14.73 0.60 -7.49
CA LEU A 118 13.78 -0.17 -6.68
C LEU A 118 14.14 -1.66 -6.69
N LYS A 119 14.43 -2.23 -7.87
CA LYS A 119 14.88 -3.63 -7.97
C LYS A 119 16.17 -3.87 -7.19
N GLN A 120 17.16 -2.99 -7.33
CA GLN A 120 18.45 -3.13 -6.66
C GLN A 120 18.32 -3.00 -5.13
N SER A 121 17.62 -1.97 -4.64
CA SER A 121 17.43 -1.73 -3.20
C SER A 121 16.63 -2.85 -2.52
N HIS A 122 15.64 -3.42 -3.20
CA HIS A 122 14.86 -4.55 -2.71
C HIS A 122 15.44 -5.92 -3.10
N GLY A 123 16.65 -5.99 -3.67
CA GLY A 123 17.29 -7.26 -4.02
C GLY A 123 16.45 -8.17 -4.95
N ILE A 124 15.65 -7.55 -5.82
CA ILE A 124 14.72 -8.24 -6.72
C ILE A 124 15.51 -8.90 -7.86
N ALA A 125 15.42 -10.22 -7.97
CA ALA A 125 16.02 -10.98 -9.06
C ALA A 125 15.18 -10.88 -10.35
N ASP A 126 15.81 -10.59 -11.49
CA ASP A 126 15.18 -10.54 -12.81
C ASP A 126 16.13 -11.09 -13.90
N PRO A 127 15.88 -12.29 -14.46
CA PRO A 127 14.78 -13.20 -14.14
C PRO A 127 14.94 -13.87 -12.77
N PRO A 128 13.87 -14.42 -12.17
CA PRO A 128 13.97 -15.18 -10.93
C PRO A 128 14.82 -16.44 -11.13
N ALA A 129 15.76 -16.70 -10.22
CA ALA A 129 16.62 -17.88 -10.28
C ALA A 129 15.89 -19.18 -9.89
N ALA A 130 14.84 -19.06 -9.08
CA ALA A 130 14.07 -20.19 -8.59
C ALA A 130 13.15 -20.79 -9.67
N ARG A 131 12.93 -22.10 -9.59
CA ARG A 131 12.03 -22.85 -10.47
C ARG A 131 10.72 -23.15 -9.75
N GLY A 132 9.64 -23.32 -10.53
CA GLY A 132 8.35 -23.71 -9.97
C GLY A 132 8.40 -25.01 -9.18
N ASP A 133 9.17 -26.00 -9.61
CA ASP A 133 9.24 -27.30 -8.95
C ASP A 133 10.14 -27.33 -7.69
N ASP A 134 10.74 -26.20 -7.30
CA ASP A 134 11.58 -26.12 -6.10
C ASP A 134 10.77 -26.46 -4.83
N MET A 135 11.35 -27.27 -3.96
CA MET A 135 10.79 -27.54 -2.64
C MET A 135 11.23 -26.46 -1.64
N LEU A 136 10.27 -25.73 -1.08
CA LEU A 136 10.52 -24.72 -0.07
C LEU A 136 10.46 -25.36 1.32
N MET A 137 11.55 -25.25 2.06
CA MET A 137 11.58 -25.49 3.49
C MET A 137 11.20 -24.20 4.20
N MET A 138 10.09 -24.22 4.93
CA MET A 138 9.50 -23.02 5.53
C MET A 138 9.29 -23.20 7.03
N ASN A 139 9.37 -22.09 7.76
CA ASN A 139 8.95 -21.95 9.14
C ASN A 139 7.82 -20.92 9.19
N VAL A 140 6.59 -21.38 9.40
CA VAL A 140 5.39 -20.53 9.41
C VAL A 140 4.91 -20.40 10.83
N GLY A 141 5.17 -19.25 11.44
CA GLY A 141 4.76 -18.95 12.80
C GLY A 141 5.34 -19.88 13.88
N GLY A 142 6.42 -20.61 13.60
CA GLY A 142 7.04 -21.61 14.50
C GLY A 142 6.84 -23.06 14.07
N SER A 143 6.05 -23.33 13.04
CA SER A 143 5.80 -24.68 12.52
C SER A 143 6.58 -24.92 11.23
N GLU A 144 7.12 -26.13 11.08
CA GLU A 144 7.88 -26.53 9.90
C GLU A 144 6.96 -26.99 8.77
N TRP A 145 7.26 -26.53 7.54
CA TRP A 145 6.50 -26.84 6.34
C TRP A 145 7.44 -27.18 5.19
N HIS A 146 6.99 -28.13 4.36
CA HIS A 146 7.64 -28.50 3.11
C HIS A 146 6.62 -28.33 1.99
N VAL A 147 6.79 -27.31 1.16
CA VAL A 147 5.81 -26.95 0.14
C VAL A 147 6.51 -26.74 -1.19
N SER A 148 6.02 -27.38 -2.26
CA SER A 148 6.49 -27.06 -3.61
C SER A 148 6.13 -25.62 -3.95
N ARG A 149 7.09 -24.83 -4.43
CA ARG A 149 6.89 -23.43 -4.83
C ARG A 149 5.73 -23.29 -5.80
N LYS A 150 5.60 -24.25 -6.73
CA LYS A 150 4.49 -24.37 -7.68
C LYS A 150 3.14 -24.22 -6.99
N HIS A 151 2.93 -24.87 -5.83
CA HIS A 151 1.68 -24.78 -5.07
C HIS A 151 1.36 -23.34 -4.66
N LEU A 152 2.38 -22.55 -4.31
CA LEU A 152 2.21 -21.18 -3.83
C LEU A 152 2.19 -20.14 -4.96
N THR A 153 2.54 -20.51 -6.19
CA THR A 153 2.64 -19.58 -7.34
C THR A 153 1.62 -19.82 -8.45
N GLU A 154 1.10 -21.04 -8.59
CA GLU A 154 0.26 -21.46 -9.71
C GLU A 154 -1.08 -22.04 -9.28
N GLY A 155 -2.10 -21.87 -10.12
CA GLY A 155 -3.45 -22.40 -9.91
C GLY A 155 -4.52 -21.34 -9.66
N ASP A 156 -5.78 -21.78 -9.72
CA ASP A 156 -6.95 -20.92 -9.62
C ASP A 156 -7.03 -20.19 -8.27
N GLY A 157 -7.05 -18.86 -8.33
CA GLY A 157 -7.01 -17.96 -7.18
C GLY A 157 -5.65 -17.77 -6.51
N VAL A 158 -4.60 -18.46 -6.98
CA VAL A 158 -3.21 -18.26 -6.52
C VAL A 158 -2.46 -17.35 -7.48
N GLU A 159 -2.61 -17.56 -8.79
CA GLU A 159 -1.91 -16.76 -9.80
C GLU A 159 -2.28 -15.28 -9.71
N GLY A 160 -1.25 -14.42 -9.73
CA GLY A 160 -1.42 -12.97 -9.60
C GLY A 160 -1.78 -12.47 -8.20
N SER A 161 -1.86 -13.36 -7.20
CA SER A 161 -2.04 -12.99 -5.79
C SER A 161 -0.74 -12.53 -5.13
N LEU A 162 -0.86 -11.98 -3.92
CA LEU A 162 0.32 -11.62 -3.12
C LEU A 162 1.15 -12.85 -2.74
N LEU A 163 0.50 -13.99 -2.47
CA LEU A 163 1.16 -15.26 -2.19
C LEU A 163 2.07 -15.69 -3.35
N ALA A 164 1.53 -15.67 -4.57
CA ALA A 164 2.31 -15.99 -5.76
C ALA A 164 3.45 -15.01 -6.00
N THR A 165 3.23 -13.72 -5.71
CA THR A 165 4.27 -12.70 -5.83
C THR A 165 5.40 -12.93 -4.83
N LEU A 166 5.07 -13.19 -3.56
CA LEU A 166 6.01 -13.45 -2.48
C LEU A 166 6.92 -14.65 -2.78
N PHE A 167 6.34 -15.74 -3.32
CA PHE A 167 7.06 -16.97 -3.63
C PHE A 167 7.44 -17.12 -5.11
N SER A 168 7.38 -16.06 -5.90
CA SER A 168 7.76 -16.08 -7.33
C SER A 168 9.25 -16.34 -7.61
N GLY A 169 10.10 -16.31 -6.58
CA GLY A 169 11.56 -16.38 -6.72
C GLY A 169 12.23 -15.00 -6.82
N LYS A 170 11.45 -13.94 -7.12
CA LYS A 170 11.96 -12.57 -7.24
C LYS A 170 12.56 -12.04 -5.93
N PHE A 171 11.97 -12.41 -4.79
CA PHE A 171 12.30 -11.88 -3.47
C PHE A 171 13.08 -12.86 -2.59
N ASP A 172 13.56 -13.99 -3.13
CA ASP A 172 14.18 -15.06 -2.34
C ASP A 172 15.40 -14.59 -1.52
N ASN A 173 16.17 -13.64 -2.05
CA ASN A 173 17.33 -13.05 -1.37
C ASN A 173 16.95 -12.17 -0.17
N ARG A 174 15.67 -11.81 -0.07
CA ARG A 174 15.12 -10.93 0.97
C ARG A 174 14.16 -11.63 1.91
N LEU A 175 13.73 -12.84 1.60
CA LEU A 175 12.93 -13.62 2.54
C LEU A 175 13.74 -13.87 3.81
N MET A 176 13.13 -13.61 4.96
CA MET A 176 13.74 -13.91 6.24
C MET A 176 14.02 -15.42 6.32
N LYS A 177 15.15 -15.79 6.92
CA LYS A 177 15.52 -17.18 7.16
C LYS A 177 15.74 -17.39 8.65
N ASP A 178 15.25 -18.50 9.16
CA ASP A 178 15.57 -18.90 10.53
C ASP A 178 16.99 -19.48 10.66
N ASP A 179 17.34 -19.89 11.87
CA ASP A 179 18.63 -20.50 12.21
C ASP A 179 18.95 -21.76 11.37
N LYS A 180 17.91 -22.46 10.92
CA LYS A 180 18.01 -23.65 10.06
C LYS A 180 17.94 -23.32 8.56
N GLN A 181 18.09 -22.04 8.18
CA GLN A 181 18.02 -21.57 6.79
C GLN A 181 16.66 -21.82 6.10
N ARG A 182 15.59 -22.04 6.87
CA ARG A 182 14.23 -22.19 6.33
C ARG A 182 13.63 -20.81 6.12
N VAL A 183 12.84 -20.65 5.06
CA VAL A 183 12.11 -19.40 4.80
C VAL A 183 11.11 -19.16 5.92
N PHE A 184 11.26 -18.06 6.64
CA PHE A 184 10.38 -17.69 7.73
C PHE A 184 9.22 -16.82 7.22
N VAL A 185 7.99 -17.22 7.55
CA VAL A 185 6.77 -16.45 7.25
C VAL A 185 6.08 -16.10 8.57
N ASP A 186 6.08 -14.81 8.89
CA ASP A 186 5.48 -14.30 10.13
C ASP A 186 3.97 -14.12 9.99
N MET A 187 3.26 -15.24 10.00
CA MET A 187 1.80 -15.33 9.92
C MET A 187 1.27 -16.42 10.85
N ASP A 188 -0.03 -16.43 11.08
CA ASP A 188 -0.68 -17.53 11.79
C ASP A 188 -0.55 -18.88 11.03
N THR A 189 -0.14 -19.92 11.75
CA THR A 189 0.08 -21.25 11.19
C THR A 189 -1.24 -21.90 10.75
N GLY A 190 -2.33 -21.69 11.50
CA GLY A 190 -3.65 -22.24 11.17
C GLY A 190 -4.20 -21.64 9.88
N ALA A 191 -4.10 -20.32 9.73
CA ALA A 191 -4.48 -19.62 8.51
C ALA A 191 -3.64 -20.07 7.29
N PHE A 192 -2.33 -20.26 7.44
CA PHE A 192 -1.50 -20.81 6.36
C PHE A 192 -1.91 -22.24 5.99
N ALA A 193 -2.17 -23.09 6.99
CA ALA A 193 -2.63 -24.45 6.76
C ALA A 193 -3.95 -24.47 5.98
N ALA A 194 -4.90 -23.61 6.32
CA ALA A 194 -6.17 -23.49 5.61
C ALA A 194 -5.98 -23.06 4.14
N ILE A 195 -5.13 -22.07 3.89
CA ILE A 195 -4.79 -21.63 2.53
C ILE A 195 -4.13 -22.77 1.74
N HIS A 196 -3.12 -23.42 2.30
CA HIS A 196 -2.39 -24.50 1.65
C HIS A 196 -3.29 -25.70 1.36
N GLN A 197 -4.15 -26.11 2.29
CA GLN A 197 -5.13 -27.17 2.07
C GLN A 197 -6.11 -26.83 0.95
N ALA A 198 -6.60 -25.59 0.88
CA ALA A 198 -7.48 -25.16 -0.22
C ALA A 198 -6.78 -25.25 -1.59
N ILE A 199 -5.50 -24.89 -1.66
CA ILE A 199 -4.67 -25.03 -2.88
C ILE A 199 -4.52 -26.50 -3.28
N LEU A 200 -4.19 -27.38 -2.33
CA LEU A 200 -4.02 -28.81 -2.61
C LEU A 200 -5.34 -29.47 -3.04
N ALA A 201 -6.46 -29.11 -2.39
CA ALA A 201 -7.78 -29.60 -2.76
C ALA A 201 -8.15 -29.17 -4.19
N ALA A 202 -7.83 -27.93 -4.58
CA ALA A 202 -8.04 -27.44 -5.95
C ALA A 202 -7.32 -28.29 -6.98
N ARG A 203 -6.06 -28.62 -6.71
CA ARG A 203 -5.25 -29.44 -7.59
C ARG A 203 -5.73 -30.88 -7.67
N ALA A 204 -6.10 -31.47 -6.53
CA ALA A 204 -6.65 -32.82 -6.51
C ALA A 204 -7.92 -32.92 -7.38
N VAL A 205 -8.80 -31.92 -7.30
CA VAL A 205 -9.99 -31.83 -8.17
C VAL A 205 -9.57 -31.66 -9.63
N GLN A 206 -8.68 -30.72 -9.96
CA GLN A 206 -8.20 -30.51 -11.33
C GLN A 206 -7.57 -31.78 -11.94
N GLN A 207 -6.81 -32.55 -11.16
CA GLN A 207 -6.21 -33.80 -11.61
C GLN A 207 -7.25 -34.92 -11.81
N ALA A 208 -8.25 -34.99 -10.93
CA ALA A 208 -9.32 -35.99 -11.03
C ALA A 208 -10.28 -35.69 -12.19
N THR A 209 -10.62 -34.42 -12.40
CA THR A 209 -11.47 -33.98 -13.51
C THR A 209 -10.61 -33.60 -14.70
N ARG A 210 -10.17 -34.60 -15.49
CA ARG A 210 -9.58 -34.36 -16.82
C ARG A 210 -10.52 -33.52 -17.73
N GLU A 211 -11.80 -33.39 -17.39
CA GLU A 211 -12.86 -32.71 -18.15
C GLU A 211 -13.52 -31.52 -17.44
N GLY A 212 -12.80 -30.78 -16.58
CA GLY A 212 -13.21 -29.41 -16.24
C GLY A 212 -14.34 -29.25 -15.23
N GLY A 213 -14.37 -30.06 -14.16
CA GLY A 213 -15.22 -29.78 -13.00
C GLY A 213 -14.72 -28.54 -12.26
N ARG A 214 -15.34 -27.37 -12.52
CA ARG A 214 -14.90 -26.06 -11.97
C ARG A 214 -15.30 -25.80 -10.51
N ASP A 215 -16.18 -26.60 -9.92
CA ASP A 215 -16.95 -26.15 -8.75
C ASP A 215 -16.50 -26.70 -7.38
N GLY A 216 -15.34 -27.35 -7.32
CA GLY A 216 -14.89 -28.05 -6.10
C GLY A 216 -14.39 -27.14 -4.99
N TYR A 217 -13.12 -26.78 -5.01
CA TYR A 217 -12.44 -26.15 -3.87
C TYR A 217 -11.21 -25.41 -4.38
N SER A 218 -11.27 -24.10 -4.63
CA SER A 218 -10.10 -23.32 -5.05
C SER A 218 -9.70 -22.27 -4.02
N ALA A 219 -8.47 -21.77 -4.11
CA ALA A 219 -8.05 -20.59 -3.35
C ALA A 219 -8.97 -19.39 -3.65
N GLY A 220 -9.47 -19.31 -4.89
CA GLY A 220 -10.51 -18.35 -5.31
C GLY A 220 -11.82 -18.53 -4.54
N ARG A 221 -12.27 -19.78 -4.32
CA ARG A 221 -13.43 -20.07 -3.46
C ARG A 221 -13.19 -19.65 -2.01
N LEU A 222 -12.01 -19.93 -1.45
CA LEU A 222 -11.68 -19.50 -0.07
C LEU A 222 -11.78 -17.98 0.08
N LEU A 223 -11.28 -17.22 -0.90
CA LEU A 223 -11.39 -15.77 -0.94
C LEU A 223 -12.85 -15.30 -1.11
N ALA A 224 -13.63 -15.96 -1.99
CA ALA A 224 -15.05 -15.67 -2.16
C ALA A 224 -15.86 -15.94 -0.88
N ASP A 225 -15.56 -17.03 -0.18
CA ASP A 225 -16.18 -17.40 1.08
C ASP A 225 -15.86 -16.37 2.18
N ALA A 226 -14.62 -15.90 2.24
CA ALA A 226 -14.22 -14.80 3.13
C ALA A 226 -14.96 -13.49 2.78
N HIS A 227 -15.12 -13.19 1.49
CA HIS A 227 -15.90 -12.03 1.04
C HIS A 227 -17.37 -12.12 1.47
N ARG A 228 -18.01 -13.30 1.35
CA ARG A 228 -19.39 -13.53 1.81
C ARG A 228 -19.55 -13.33 3.32
N ARG A 229 -18.50 -13.57 4.11
CA ARG A 229 -18.47 -13.29 5.56
C ARG A 229 -18.07 -11.86 5.89
N ALA A 230 -17.88 -10.99 4.90
CA ALA A 230 -17.32 -9.65 5.05
C ALA A 230 -15.98 -9.66 5.83
N PHE A 231 -15.17 -10.69 5.59
CA PHE A 231 -13.86 -10.91 6.21
C PHE A 231 -13.86 -10.98 7.75
N ARG A 232 -14.93 -11.51 8.35
CA ARG A 232 -15.07 -11.64 9.81
C ARG A 232 -14.64 -12.99 10.38
N GLY A 233 -14.28 -13.95 9.53
CA GLY A 233 -13.73 -15.23 9.97
C GLY A 233 -12.35 -15.06 10.60
N ALA A 234 -11.96 -16.01 11.45
CA ALA A 234 -10.66 -16.00 12.11
C ALA A 234 -9.53 -15.82 11.10
N ASP A 235 -9.50 -16.60 10.02
CA ASP A 235 -8.41 -16.60 9.03
C ASP A 235 -8.61 -15.58 7.88
N ASP A 236 -9.76 -14.90 7.85
CA ASP A 236 -10.19 -14.13 6.67
C ASP A 236 -9.26 -12.96 6.36
N PHE A 237 -8.60 -12.38 7.38
CA PHE A 237 -7.56 -11.36 7.17
C PHE A 237 -6.40 -11.91 6.33
N TRP A 238 -5.86 -13.07 6.69
CA TRP A 238 -4.73 -13.68 5.99
C TRP A 238 -5.12 -14.19 4.61
N VAL A 239 -6.31 -14.78 4.48
CA VAL A 239 -6.90 -15.15 3.19
C VAL A 239 -6.98 -13.92 2.28
N ARG A 240 -7.53 -12.81 2.77
CA ARG A 240 -7.60 -11.55 2.02
C ARG A 240 -6.21 -11.02 1.68
N LYS A 241 -5.30 -10.96 2.65
CA LYS A 241 -3.96 -10.41 2.48
C LYS A 241 -3.17 -11.18 1.42
N LEU A 242 -3.18 -12.51 1.49
CA LEU A 242 -2.33 -13.37 0.65
C LEU A 242 -2.96 -13.70 -0.71
N LEU A 243 -4.29 -13.87 -0.79
CA LEU A 243 -4.95 -14.32 -2.02
C LEU A 243 -5.56 -13.18 -2.85
N SER A 244 -5.61 -11.93 -2.34
CA SER A 244 -6.08 -10.81 -3.16
C SER A 244 -5.13 -10.58 -4.35
N PRO A 245 -5.66 -10.27 -5.55
CA PRO A 245 -4.83 -9.93 -6.71
C PRO A 245 -3.97 -8.68 -6.43
N VAL A 246 -2.69 -8.75 -6.79
CA VAL A 246 -1.78 -7.59 -6.73
C VAL A 246 -2.02 -6.66 -7.92
N LYS A 247 -2.42 -7.22 -9.07
CA LYS A 247 -2.74 -6.45 -10.27
C LYS A 247 -4.14 -5.85 -10.15
N LYS A 248 -4.19 -4.52 -10.03
CA LYS A 248 -5.40 -3.76 -10.37
C LYS A 248 -5.31 -3.44 -11.87
N THR A 249 -6.05 -4.16 -12.71
CA THR A 249 -6.08 -3.87 -14.15
C THR A 249 -6.50 -2.42 -14.33
N PRO A 250 -5.65 -1.54 -14.89
CA PRO A 250 -6.06 -0.15 -15.11
C PRO A 250 -7.25 -0.16 -16.08
N ALA A 251 -8.27 0.63 -15.76
CA ALA A 251 -9.36 0.89 -16.70
C ALA A 251 -8.76 1.52 -17.97
N ARG A 252 -9.17 1.04 -19.15
CA ARG A 252 -8.71 1.63 -20.42
C ARG A 252 -9.12 3.09 -20.47
N ASP A 253 -8.16 3.96 -20.74
CA ASP A 253 -8.39 5.38 -20.93
C ASP A 253 -8.39 5.67 -22.44
N ASP A 254 -9.53 6.11 -22.97
CA ASP A 254 -9.71 6.39 -24.40
C ASP A 254 -9.10 7.77 -24.71
N THR A 255 -7.83 7.80 -25.10
CA THR A 255 -7.13 9.05 -25.41
C THR A 255 -7.52 9.56 -26.82
N ILE A 256 -8.02 10.80 -26.90
CA ILE A 256 -8.38 11.48 -28.15
C ILE A 256 -7.10 11.91 -28.90
N THR A 257 -6.95 11.47 -30.15
CA THR A 257 -5.86 11.87 -31.05
C THR A 257 -6.17 13.20 -31.73
N CYS A 258 -5.26 14.17 -31.63
CA CYS A 258 -5.31 15.42 -32.40
C CYS A 258 -4.28 15.36 -33.53
N THR A 259 -4.71 15.51 -34.78
CA THR A 259 -3.84 15.53 -35.97
C THR A 259 -3.69 16.95 -36.49
N TRP A 260 -2.45 17.46 -36.57
CA TRP A 260 -2.13 18.72 -37.23
C TRP A 260 -1.80 18.50 -38.72
N SER A 261 -2.22 19.42 -39.59
CA SER A 261 -1.82 19.42 -41.00
C SER A 261 -1.65 20.86 -41.51
N VAL A 262 -0.60 21.10 -42.31
CA VAL A 262 -0.38 22.41 -42.96
C VAL A 262 -1.06 22.40 -44.33
N SER A 263 -2.02 23.30 -44.53
CA SER A 263 -2.72 23.39 -45.82
C SER A 263 -1.79 23.93 -46.92
N THR A 264 -1.43 23.08 -47.89
CA THR A 264 -0.60 23.44 -49.04
C THR A 264 -1.37 24.19 -50.14
N ALA A 265 -2.69 24.35 -50.00
CA ALA A 265 -3.58 24.86 -51.04
C ALA A 265 -3.32 26.33 -51.44
N ARG A 266 -2.58 27.09 -50.62
CA ARG A 266 -2.32 28.53 -50.82
C ARG A 266 -0.84 28.90 -50.99
N VAL A 267 0.04 27.90 -51.08
CA VAL A 267 1.49 28.13 -51.15
C VAL A 267 1.93 28.29 -52.63
N PRO A 268 2.71 29.34 -53.00
CA PRO A 268 3.27 29.51 -54.34
C PRO A 268 4.04 28.28 -54.82
N LYS A 269 4.09 28.04 -56.13
CA LYS A 269 4.71 26.84 -56.72
C LYS A 269 6.18 26.70 -56.32
N GLU A 270 6.88 27.82 -56.20
CA GLU A 270 8.30 27.93 -55.84
C GLU A 270 8.56 27.57 -54.37
N ALA A 271 7.55 27.68 -53.49
CA ALA A 271 7.66 27.37 -52.05
C ALA A 271 7.04 26.03 -51.66
N ARG A 272 6.46 25.30 -52.62
CA ARG A 272 5.74 24.04 -52.38
C ARG A 272 6.66 22.96 -51.79
N GLU A 273 7.87 22.81 -52.31
CA GLU A 273 8.84 21.81 -51.82
C GLU A 273 9.24 22.07 -50.36
N LEU A 274 9.47 23.33 -50.00
CA LEU A 274 9.77 23.72 -48.62
C LEU A 274 8.58 23.47 -47.68
N ALA A 275 7.36 23.79 -48.12
CA ALA A 275 6.16 23.51 -47.34
C ALA A 275 5.94 22.01 -47.12
N MET A 276 6.24 21.18 -48.12
CA MET A 276 6.21 19.71 -47.99
C MET A 276 7.28 19.21 -47.00
N ALA A 277 8.51 19.70 -47.09
CA ALA A 277 9.57 19.35 -46.14
C ALA A 277 9.21 19.74 -44.70
N LEU A 278 8.59 20.91 -44.49
CA LEU A 278 8.12 21.33 -43.17
C LEU A 278 7.00 20.42 -42.65
N ASP A 279 6.03 20.06 -43.48
CA ASP A 279 4.96 19.12 -43.13
C ASP A 279 5.52 17.74 -42.77
N GLU A 280 6.54 17.25 -43.49
CA GLU A 280 7.25 16.01 -43.16
C GLU A 280 7.98 16.09 -41.81
N VAL A 281 8.66 17.20 -41.51
CA VAL A 281 9.33 17.41 -40.21
C VAL A 281 8.31 17.46 -39.07
N LEU A 282 7.19 18.15 -39.24
CA LEU A 282 6.12 18.21 -38.25
C LEU A 282 5.50 16.82 -38.01
N LYS A 283 5.24 16.06 -39.08
CA LYS A 283 4.78 14.66 -38.97
C LYS A 283 5.78 13.79 -38.23
N ALA A 284 7.06 13.87 -38.56
CA ALA A 284 8.11 13.10 -37.90
C ALA A 284 8.24 13.46 -36.40
N HIS A 285 8.10 14.74 -36.06
CA HIS A 285 8.05 15.20 -34.67
C HIS A 285 6.83 14.64 -33.93
N ASP A 286 5.64 14.73 -34.51
CA ASP A 286 4.40 14.19 -33.93
C ASP A 286 4.45 12.67 -33.78
N ASP A 287 5.03 11.95 -34.75
CA ASP A 287 5.25 10.51 -34.69
C ASP A 287 6.20 10.15 -33.53
N LYS A 288 7.33 10.85 -33.42
CA LYS A 288 8.32 10.63 -32.34
C LYS A 288 7.74 11.00 -30.98
N ARG A 289 6.97 12.08 -30.88
CA ARG A 289 6.27 12.45 -29.65
C ARG A 289 5.28 11.37 -29.23
N ARG A 290 4.44 10.88 -30.16
CA ARG A 290 3.49 9.77 -29.91
C ARG A 290 4.20 8.48 -29.52
N GLU A 291 5.38 8.20 -30.07
CA GLU A 291 6.22 7.08 -29.66
C GLU A 291 6.67 7.21 -28.21
N LEU A 292 7.24 8.35 -27.83
CA LEU A 292 7.70 8.61 -26.46
C LEU A 292 6.54 8.60 -25.47
N GLU A 293 5.40 9.22 -25.79
CA GLU A 293 4.19 9.18 -24.96
C GLU A 293 3.68 7.75 -24.77
N ARG A 294 3.75 6.90 -25.80
CA ARG A 294 3.39 5.47 -25.69
C ARG A 294 4.37 4.71 -24.79
N GLN A 295 5.66 4.96 -24.90
CA GLN A 295 6.67 4.36 -24.03
C GLN A 295 6.48 4.78 -22.58
N LEU A 296 6.29 6.07 -22.33
CA LEU A 296 6.00 6.60 -21.00
C LEU A 296 4.70 6.01 -20.42
N SER A 297 3.64 5.91 -21.24
CA SER A 297 2.37 5.29 -20.87
C SER A 297 2.50 3.78 -20.58
N ALA A 298 3.45 3.08 -21.21
CA ALA A 298 3.75 1.68 -20.92
C ALA A 298 4.63 1.50 -19.67
N GLU A 299 5.54 2.43 -19.38
CA GLU A 299 6.42 2.38 -18.20
C GLU A 299 5.71 2.79 -16.91
N LYS A 300 4.80 3.79 -16.96
CA LYS A 300 3.99 4.23 -15.80
C LYS A 300 3.30 3.08 -15.05
N PRO A 301 2.53 2.18 -15.70
CA PRO A 301 1.90 1.06 -15.03
C PRO A 301 2.91 0.00 -14.57
N ARG A 302 4.06 -0.16 -15.25
CA ARG A 302 5.12 -1.08 -14.79
C ARG A 302 5.73 -0.61 -13.48
N HIS A 303 6.07 0.68 -13.38
CA HIS A 303 6.57 1.29 -12.14
C HIS A 303 5.54 1.22 -11.02
N ALA A 304 4.28 1.59 -11.30
CA ALA A 304 3.20 1.52 -10.33
C ALA A 304 2.95 0.08 -9.85
N GLN A 305 2.96 -0.89 -10.76
CA GLN A 305 2.79 -2.31 -10.42
C GLN A 305 3.94 -2.80 -9.55
N LEU A 306 5.20 -2.50 -9.89
CA LEU A 306 6.36 -2.89 -9.09
C LEU A 306 6.28 -2.30 -7.68
N THR A 307 5.86 -1.03 -7.57
CA THR A 307 5.68 -0.35 -6.28
C THR A 307 4.62 -1.06 -5.43
N VAL A 308 3.48 -1.43 -6.02
CA VAL A 308 2.41 -2.16 -5.32
C VAL A 308 2.86 -3.58 -4.94
N GLU A 309 3.59 -4.28 -5.81
CA GLU A 309 4.20 -5.59 -5.50
C GLU A 309 5.12 -5.48 -4.28
N ILE A 310 6.06 -4.53 -4.29
CA ILE A 310 7.01 -4.28 -3.19
C ILE A 310 6.26 -3.97 -1.89
N GLN A 311 5.34 -3.00 -1.89
CA GLN A 311 4.57 -2.62 -0.70
C GLN A 311 3.74 -3.78 -0.13
N GLY A 312 3.23 -4.65 -1.01
CA GLY A 312 2.48 -5.83 -0.60
C GLY A 312 3.34 -6.85 0.13
N VAL A 313 4.54 -7.15 -0.39
CA VAL A 313 5.42 -8.19 0.15
C VAL A 313 6.32 -7.70 1.28
N GLU A 314 6.61 -6.40 1.35
CA GLU A 314 7.57 -5.79 2.28
C GLU A 314 7.41 -6.25 3.75
N PRO A 315 6.20 -6.37 4.33
CA PRO A 315 6.02 -6.87 5.70
C PRO A 315 6.53 -8.30 5.95
N PHE A 316 6.74 -9.10 4.89
CA PHE A 316 7.25 -10.47 4.95
C PHE A 316 8.74 -10.58 4.62
N LEU A 317 9.38 -9.48 4.18
CA LEU A 317 10.79 -9.45 3.83
C LEU A 317 11.65 -8.99 5.01
N ALA A 318 12.93 -9.34 4.98
CA ALA A 318 13.92 -8.71 5.83
C ALA A 318 13.93 -7.19 5.59
N PRO A 319 14.13 -6.37 6.63
CA PRO A 319 14.15 -4.91 6.50
C PRO A 319 15.29 -4.46 5.57
N LEU A 320 15.11 -3.32 4.89
CA LEU A 320 16.15 -2.74 4.01
C LEU A 320 17.43 -2.39 4.78
N SER A 321 17.29 -2.05 6.05
CA SER A 321 18.38 -1.69 6.96
C SER A 321 18.27 -2.48 8.26
N GLY A 322 19.38 -3.04 8.73
CA GLY A 322 19.43 -3.78 9.99
C GLY A 322 18.94 -5.23 9.85
N VAL A 323 18.56 -5.81 10.99
CA VAL A 323 18.04 -7.18 11.08
C VAL A 323 16.74 -7.16 11.86
N ASP A 324 15.77 -7.97 11.44
CA ASP A 324 14.54 -8.23 12.21
C ASP A 324 14.62 -9.67 12.75
N PRO A 325 15.22 -9.88 13.93
CA PRO A 325 15.51 -11.22 14.41
C PRO A 325 14.23 -12.02 14.64
N ILE A 326 14.26 -13.29 14.28
CA ILE A 326 13.17 -14.22 14.55
C ILE A 326 13.24 -14.64 16.02
N ARG A 327 12.13 -14.47 16.72
CA ARG A 327 11.94 -14.75 18.14
C ARG A 327 11.14 -16.02 18.28
N VAL A 328 11.69 -16.98 19.00
CA VAL A 328 11.10 -18.32 19.18
C VAL A 328 10.71 -18.48 20.66
N PHE A 329 9.47 -18.89 20.88
CA PHE A 329 8.88 -19.16 22.19
C PHE A 329 8.53 -20.64 22.28
N LEU A 330 8.85 -21.25 23.42
CA LEU A 330 8.38 -22.58 23.77
C LEU A 330 7.20 -22.43 24.74
N VAL A 331 6.02 -22.90 24.33
CA VAL A 331 4.79 -22.83 25.13
C VAL A 331 4.23 -24.24 25.24
N CYS A 332 4.24 -24.81 26.44
CA CYS A 332 3.88 -26.21 26.72
C CYS A 332 4.50 -27.20 25.71
N GLY A 333 5.80 -27.03 25.40
CA GLY A 333 6.52 -27.86 24.43
C GLY A 333 6.22 -27.56 22.95
N GLN A 334 5.30 -26.66 22.64
CA GLN A 334 5.03 -26.20 21.27
C GLN A 334 5.87 -24.98 20.92
N THR A 335 6.43 -24.97 19.71
CA THR A 335 7.18 -23.84 19.18
C THR A 335 6.24 -22.81 18.57
N ILE A 336 6.41 -21.54 18.94
CA ILE A 336 5.77 -20.39 18.30
C ILE A 336 6.89 -19.42 17.94
N ALA A 337 6.95 -18.96 16.70
CA ALA A 337 7.99 -18.03 16.25
C ALA A 337 7.40 -16.79 15.59
N THR A 338 7.96 -15.62 15.83
CA THR A 338 7.54 -14.33 15.25
C THR A 338 8.73 -13.41 15.02
N THR A 339 8.59 -12.28 14.33
CA THR A 339 9.69 -11.32 14.23
C THR A 339 9.76 -10.35 15.41
N GLN A 340 10.92 -9.74 15.65
CA GLN A 340 11.06 -8.67 16.63
C GLN A 340 10.13 -7.49 16.31
N SER A 341 9.94 -7.14 15.05
CA SER A 341 9.00 -6.07 14.67
C SER A 341 7.57 -6.36 15.14
N THR A 342 7.12 -7.62 15.12
CA THR A 342 5.81 -7.99 15.70
C THR A 342 5.78 -7.83 17.22
N ILE A 343 6.89 -8.09 17.90
CA ILE A 343 7.03 -7.86 19.35
C ILE A 343 7.06 -6.37 19.67
N ASP A 344 7.62 -5.53 18.80
CA ASP A 344 7.70 -4.09 19.00
C ASP A 344 6.32 -3.41 18.90
N GLU A 345 5.39 -3.99 18.14
CA GLU A 345 3.96 -3.61 18.08
C GLU A 345 3.18 -3.92 19.37
N MET A 346 3.79 -4.62 20.33
CA MET A 346 3.22 -4.85 21.65
C MET A 346 3.47 -3.64 22.56
N SER A 347 2.55 -3.36 23.48
CA SER A 347 2.77 -2.33 24.50
C SER A 347 3.96 -2.71 25.37
N ASP A 348 4.74 -1.72 25.84
CA ASP A 348 5.88 -1.93 26.74
C ASP A 348 5.46 -2.57 28.07
N ASP A 349 4.19 -2.41 28.43
CA ASP A 349 3.61 -3.04 29.62
C ASP A 349 3.26 -4.53 29.41
N MET A 350 3.32 -5.04 28.17
CA MET A 350 3.01 -6.43 27.88
C MET A 350 4.12 -7.35 28.39
N ALA A 351 3.73 -8.33 29.20
CA ALA A 351 4.66 -9.31 29.74
C ALA A 351 5.42 -10.06 28.63
N LEU A 352 4.77 -10.32 27.48
CA LEU A 352 5.40 -10.99 26.35
C LEU A 352 6.55 -10.18 25.73
N LYS A 353 6.40 -8.84 25.63
CA LYS A 353 7.45 -7.93 25.15
C LYS A 353 8.61 -7.86 26.15
N ARG A 354 8.31 -7.64 27.43
CA ARG A 354 9.32 -7.58 28.51
C ARG A 354 10.14 -8.86 28.63
N ARG A 355 9.51 -10.02 28.45
CA ARG A 355 10.20 -11.32 28.45
C ARG A 355 11.26 -11.42 27.36
N ASN A 356 11.02 -10.79 26.20
CA ASN A 356 11.90 -10.85 25.05
C ASN A 356 13.03 -9.80 25.11
N THR A 357 12.75 -8.60 25.61
CA THR A 357 13.74 -7.51 25.63
C THR A 357 14.78 -7.66 26.75
N ALA A 358 14.42 -8.23 27.89
CA ALA A 358 15.28 -8.18 29.08
C ALA A 358 16.19 -9.41 29.27
N SER A 359 16.25 -10.36 28.33
CA SER A 359 16.95 -11.66 28.47
C SER A 359 16.57 -12.51 29.71
N LEU A 360 15.65 -12.04 30.55
CA LEU A 360 15.42 -12.55 31.90
C LEU A 360 14.56 -13.82 31.93
N TRP A 361 13.90 -14.19 30.82
CA TRP A 361 12.90 -15.27 30.81
C TRP A 361 12.87 -16.06 29.50
N GLY A 362 14.02 -16.58 29.06
CA GLY A 362 14.11 -17.57 27.98
C GLY A 362 13.53 -18.96 28.36
N SER A 363 12.91 -19.09 29.53
CA SER A 363 12.28 -20.33 29.99
C SER A 363 10.96 -20.60 29.25
N SER A 364 10.62 -21.88 29.13
CA SER A 364 9.33 -22.35 28.62
C SER A 364 8.16 -21.71 29.39
N VAL A 365 7.06 -21.45 28.69
CA VAL A 365 5.77 -21.08 29.30
C VAL A 365 4.97 -22.37 29.44
N ASP A 366 4.89 -22.91 30.65
CA ASP A 366 4.30 -24.24 30.87
C ASP A 366 2.82 -24.21 31.28
N ASP A 367 2.32 -23.06 31.76
CA ASP A 367 0.99 -22.94 32.36
C ASP A 367 -0.05 -22.22 31.48
N VAL A 368 0.27 -21.90 30.22
CA VAL A 368 -0.64 -21.19 29.30
C VAL A 368 -0.85 -22.00 28.03
N ALA A 369 -2.11 -22.15 27.61
CA ALA A 369 -2.43 -22.85 26.39
C ALA A 369 -1.69 -22.24 25.18
N PRO A 370 -0.99 -23.05 24.35
CA PRO A 370 -0.26 -22.54 23.19
C PRO A 370 -1.14 -21.74 22.21
N ASP A 371 -2.41 -22.12 22.09
CA ASP A 371 -3.39 -21.41 21.25
C ASP A 371 -3.63 -19.96 21.73
N HIS A 372 -3.63 -19.72 23.05
CA HIS A 372 -3.81 -18.37 23.59
C HIS A 372 -2.64 -17.47 23.19
N VAL A 373 -1.41 -17.97 23.33
CA VAL A 373 -0.21 -17.21 22.92
C VAL A 373 -0.17 -16.99 21.40
N ARG A 374 -0.56 -17.99 20.60
CA ARG A 374 -0.68 -17.83 19.13
C ARG A 374 -1.64 -16.72 18.75
N ARG A 375 -2.83 -16.67 19.36
CA ARG A 375 -3.84 -15.62 19.11
C ARG A 375 -3.37 -14.23 19.49
N LEU A 376 -2.68 -14.10 20.63
CA LEU A 376 -2.07 -12.83 21.05
C LEU A 376 -1.01 -12.37 20.06
N ILE A 377 -0.12 -13.25 19.63
CA ILE A 377 0.88 -12.92 18.60
C ILE A 377 0.20 -12.57 17.28
N ASP A 378 -0.82 -13.32 16.85
CA ASP A 378 -1.53 -13.05 15.61
C ASP A 378 -2.24 -11.68 15.62
N HIS A 379 -2.78 -11.24 16.76
CA HIS A 379 -3.32 -9.89 16.92
C HIS A 379 -2.28 -8.81 16.54
N HIS A 380 -1.06 -8.93 17.03
CA HIS A 380 0.02 -7.97 16.73
C HIS A 380 0.62 -8.15 15.33
N ARG A 381 0.68 -9.38 14.81
CA ARG A 381 1.03 -9.62 13.40
C ARG A 381 0.07 -8.87 12.50
N ARG A 382 -1.24 -9.02 12.72
CA ARG A 382 -2.26 -8.33 11.93
C ARG A 382 -2.08 -6.82 11.94
N LYS A 383 -1.83 -6.22 13.12
CA LYS A 383 -1.52 -4.79 13.24
C LYS A 383 -0.33 -4.39 12.37
N ARG A 384 0.80 -5.10 12.50
CA ARG A 384 2.01 -4.88 11.69
C ARG A 384 1.73 -4.99 10.19
N HIS A 385 0.86 -5.92 9.80
CA HIS A 385 0.49 -6.18 8.41
C HIS A 385 -0.61 -5.25 7.86
N GLY A 386 -1.00 -4.22 8.63
CA GLY A 386 -1.96 -3.18 8.23
C GLY A 386 -3.43 -3.56 8.38
N ALA A 387 -3.75 -4.52 9.25
CA ALA A 387 -5.13 -4.83 9.59
C ALA A 387 -5.82 -3.64 10.28
N SER A 388 -7.12 -3.46 10.03
CA SER A 388 -7.92 -2.55 10.86
C SER A 388 -7.99 -3.06 12.30
N VAL A 389 -8.31 -2.17 13.24
CA VAL A 389 -8.46 -2.54 14.67
C VAL A 389 -9.45 -3.70 14.85
N ALA A 390 -10.57 -3.68 14.12
CA ALA A 390 -11.57 -4.75 14.18
C ALA A 390 -11.02 -6.09 13.69
N GLU A 391 -10.26 -6.11 12.59
CA GLU A 391 -9.68 -7.32 12.01
C GLU A 391 -8.54 -7.89 12.85
N ALA A 392 -7.71 -7.00 13.42
CA ALA A 392 -6.65 -7.39 14.33
C ALA A 392 -7.20 -8.04 15.60
N SER A 393 -8.39 -7.64 16.06
CA SER A 393 -9.01 -8.20 17.28
C SER A 393 -9.78 -9.50 17.05
N LEU A 394 -10.00 -9.95 15.80
CA LEU A 394 -10.72 -11.21 15.52
C LEU A 394 -10.08 -12.45 16.18
N PRO A 395 -8.74 -12.64 16.19
CA PRO A 395 -8.12 -13.78 16.89
C PRO A 395 -8.40 -13.81 18.39
N LEU A 396 -8.69 -12.66 18.99
CA LEU A 396 -8.99 -12.53 20.41
C LEU A 396 -10.44 -12.94 20.75
N GLN A 397 -11.25 -13.27 19.73
CA GLN A 397 -12.63 -13.68 19.89
C GLN A 397 -12.77 -15.21 19.77
N LEU A 398 -13.32 -15.82 20.82
CA LEU A 398 -13.65 -17.23 20.93
C LEU A 398 -15.17 -17.41 20.89
N ALA A 399 -15.61 -18.46 20.20
CA ALA A 399 -17.04 -18.76 20.07
C ALA A 399 -17.70 -19.14 21.41
N ASN A 400 -16.94 -19.68 22.36
CA ASN A 400 -17.44 -20.16 23.64
C ASN A 400 -17.18 -19.12 24.75
N THR A 401 -18.22 -18.67 25.43
CA THR A 401 -18.12 -17.63 26.48
C THR A 401 -17.24 -18.03 27.67
N ARG A 402 -17.23 -19.32 28.06
CA ARG A 402 -16.36 -19.80 29.14
C ARG A 402 -14.90 -19.79 28.69
N ALA A 403 -14.63 -20.23 27.47
CA ALA A 403 -13.30 -20.17 26.88
C ALA A 403 -12.83 -18.72 26.71
N GLN A 404 -13.73 -17.81 26.27
CA GLN A 404 -13.45 -16.38 26.17
C GLN A 404 -13.00 -15.80 27.50
N ARG A 405 -13.71 -16.07 28.61
CA ARG A 405 -13.30 -15.55 29.93
C ARG A 405 -11.93 -16.06 30.38
N ALA A 406 -11.62 -17.33 30.09
CA ALA A 406 -10.31 -17.89 30.40
C ALA A 406 -9.22 -17.23 29.55
N PHE A 407 -9.49 -17.02 28.26
CA PHE A 407 -8.61 -16.31 27.36
C PHE A 407 -8.43 -14.84 27.76
N ASP A 408 -9.49 -14.14 28.15
CA ASP A 408 -9.43 -12.74 28.58
C ASP A 408 -8.56 -12.59 29.84
N PHE A 409 -8.66 -13.54 30.77
CA PHE A 409 -7.80 -13.59 31.95
C PHE A 409 -6.33 -13.74 31.56
N ASP A 410 -6.02 -14.70 30.68
CA ASP A 410 -4.65 -14.91 30.19
C ASP A 410 -4.15 -13.70 29.39
N ALA A 411 -4.99 -13.12 28.53
CA ALA A 411 -4.68 -11.94 27.73
C ALA A 411 -4.35 -10.72 28.60
N ASP A 412 -5.11 -10.49 29.67
CA ASP A 412 -4.86 -9.42 30.64
C ASP A 412 -3.53 -9.63 31.39
N MET A 413 -3.19 -10.88 31.75
CA MET A 413 -1.85 -11.20 32.30
C MET A 413 -0.71 -10.82 31.35
N TYR A 414 -0.95 -10.87 30.04
CA TYR A 414 0.01 -10.43 29.02
C TYR A 414 -0.13 -8.95 28.63
N GLY A 415 -0.99 -8.18 29.30
CA GLY A 415 -1.21 -6.75 29.04
C GLY A 415 -2.07 -6.46 27.81
N VAL A 416 -2.74 -7.48 27.24
CA VAL A 416 -3.73 -7.31 26.19
C VAL A 416 -5.10 -7.15 26.84
N LYS A 417 -5.50 -5.91 27.03
CA LYS A 417 -6.88 -5.60 27.42
C LYS A 417 -7.77 -5.86 26.22
N VAL A 418 -8.41 -7.02 26.20
CA VAL A 418 -9.53 -7.27 25.30
C VAL A 418 -10.65 -6.39 25.82
N ASP A 419 -10.88 -5.24 25.17
CA ASP A 419 -12.09 -4.48 25.43
C ASP A 419 -13.26 -5.46 25.31
N PRO A 420 -14.09 -5.62 26.35
CA PRO A 420 -15.16 -6.60 26.32
C PRO A 420 -15.92 -6.38 25.02
N PRO A 421 -16.13 -7.44 24.20
CA PRO A 421 -16.74 -7.29 22.89
C PRO A 421 -17.98 -6.44 23.08
N PRO A 422 -18.12 -5.32 22.33
CA PRO A 422 -19.20 -4.38 22.54
C PRO A 422 -20.46 -5.22 22.58
N ALA A 423 -21.11 -5.27 23.75
CA ALA A 423 -22.23 -6.17 23.99
C ALA A 423 -23.14 -6.09 22.77
N ALA A 424 -23.51 -7.26 22.21
CA ALA A 424 -24.19 -7.38 20.93
C ALA A 424 -25.20 -6.23 20.74
N PRO A 425 -25.24 -5.58 19.57
CA PRO A 425 -25.87 -4.28 19.39
C PRO A 425 -27.37 -4.36 19.66
N THR A 426 -27.77 -4.17 20.92
CA THR A 426 -29.10 -3.69 21.24
C THR A 426 -29.10 -2.19 21.00
N GLY A 427 -29.31 -1.83 19.73
CA GLY A 427 -29.78 -0.50 19.35
C GLY A 427 -28.71 0.58 19.11
N PRO A 428 -29.14 1.68 18.45
CA PRO A 428 -28.29 2.77 18.02
C PRO A 428 -27.58 3.38 19.22
N ARG A 429 -26.26 3.58 19.08
CA ARG A 429 -25.34 4.23 20.03
C ARG A 429 -26.07 4.97 21.15
N CYS A 430 -26.30 4.27 22.27
CA CYS A 430 -26.90 4.86 23.46
C CYS A 430 -25.87 5.76 24.14
N LEU A 431 -25.71 6.96 23.60
CA LEU A 431 -25.22 8.10 24.36
C LEU A 431 -26.18 8.29 25.54
N PHE A 432 -25.63 8.54 26.72
CA PHE A 432 -26.47 9.02 27.81
C PHE A 432 -27.09 10.35 27.37
N VAL A 433 -28.41 10.46 27.45
CA VAL A 433 -29.15 11.67 27.12
C VAL A 433 -29.12 12.58 28.36
N ARG A 434 -28.66 13.81 28.17
CA ARG A 434 -28.60 14.80 29.24
C ARG A 434 -30.01 15.31 29.56
N LEU A 435 -30.39 15.23 30.82
CA LEU A 435 -31.61 15.79 31.40
C LEU A 435 -31.43 17.29 31.67
N PRO A 436 -32.52 18.09 31.77
CA PRO A 436 -32.44 19.52 32.06
C PRO A 436 -31.71 19.85 33.36
N SER A 437 -31.86 19.03 34.41
CA SER A 437 -31.11 19.13 35.66
C SER A 437 -29.60 19.01 35.48
N GLY A 438 -29.11 18.50 34.34
CA GLY A 438 -27.69 18.24 34.08
C GLY A 438 -27.27 16.80 34.33
N ALA A 439 -28.11 15.98 34.95
CA ALA A 439 -27.93 14.54 35.02
C ALA A 439 -27.98 13.90 33.63
N SER A 440 -27.39 12.72 33.46
CA SER A 440 -27.37 12.02 32.17
C SER A 440 -27.96 10.63 32.34
N HIS A 441 -28.87 10.22 31.46
CA HIS A 441 -29.55 8.92 31.60
C HIS A 441 -29.44 8.04 30.35
N LYS A 442 -29.57 6.73 30.56
CA LYS A 442 -29.62 5.72 29.52
C LYS A 442 -30.69 4.70 29.86
N VAL A 443 -31.65 4.51 28.96
CA VAL A 443 -32.64 3.44 29.07
C VAL A 443 -31.95 2.10 28.76
N ILE A 444 -31.93 1.20 29.74
CA ILE A 444 -31.35 -0.14 29.62
C ILE A 444 -32.39 -1.13 29.11
N ARG A 445 -33.63 -0.99 29.58
CA ARG A 445 -34.77 -1.77 29.12
C ARG A 445 -35.99 -0.86 29.01
N THR A 446 -36.55 -0.73 27.81
CA THR A 446 -37.74 0.09 27.57
C THR A 446 -38.95 -0.48 28.32
N GLY A 447 -39.66 0.36 29.07
CA GLY A 447 -40.93 0.00 29.68
C GLY A 447 -42.07 0.12 28.68
N LEU A 448 -43.11 -0.70 28.87
CA LEU A 448 -44.30 -0.72 27.99
C LEU A 448 -45.53 -0.11 28.66
N GLY A 449 -45.49 0.19 29.96
CA GLY A 449 -46.62 0.73 30.68
C GLY A 449 -46.77 2.25 30.57
N ALA A 450 -47.65 2.79 31.41
CA ALA A 450 -47.92 4.21 31.49
C ALA A 450 -46.72 5.00 32.04
N VAL A 451 -46.69 6.28 31.72
CA VAL A 451 -45.77 7.27 32.30
C VAL A 451 -46.47 7.92 33.49
N PRO A 452 -45.83 8.01 34.67
CA PRO A 452 -46.50 8.57 35.84
C PRO A 452 -46.68 10.08 35.75
N ALA A 453 -47.81 10.58 36.25
CA ALA A 453 -48.05 12.00 36.44
C ALA A 453 -47.26 12.54 37.64
N ALA A 454 -47.00 13.84 37.66
CA ALA A 454 -46.14 14.49 38.65
C ALA A 454 -46.57 14.26 40.13
N TYR A 455 -47.87 14.09 40.38
CA TYR A 455 -48.43 13.92 41.73
C TYR A 455 -48.63 12.44 42.13
N GLN A 456 -48.41 11.50 41.22
CA GLN A 456 -48.61 10.07 41.50
C GLN A 456 -47.47 9.51 42.35
N ARG A 457 -47.73 8.36 42.98
CA ARG A 457 -46.72 7.55 43.66
C ARG A 457 -46.30 6.42 42.74
N VAL A 458 -45.02 6.04 42.79
CA VAL A 458 -44.47 4.94 42.00
C VAL A 458 -43.76 3.95 42.90
N SER A 459 -43.88 2.67 42.55
CA SER A 459 -43.07 1.59 43.12
C SER A 459 -41.92 1.30 42.16
N TYR A 460 -40.70 1.25 42.68
CA TYR A 460 -39.51 1.00 41.87
C TYR A 460 -38.44 0.27 42.68
N ARG A 461 -37.58 -0.45 41.97
CA ARG A 461 -36.32 -0.95 42.50
C ARG A 461 -35.22 0.07 42.22
N TRP A 462 -34.42 0.33 43.25
CA TRP A 462 -33.30 1.25 43.20
C TRP A 462 -32.00 0.50 43.42
N THR A 463 -30.97 0.89 42.70
CA THR A 463 -29.61 0.46 42.99
C THR A 463 -28.65 1.62 42.76
N GLU A 464 -27.74 1.83 43.71
CA GLU A 464 -26.74 2.90 43.65
C GLU A 464 -25.32 2.36 43.81
N TRP A 465 -24.39 2.92 43.04
CA TRP A 465 -22.95 2.67 43.11
C TRP A 465 -22.16 3.96 43.26
N ARG A 466 -21.01 3.87 43.95
CA ARG A 466 -20.12 5.02 44.20
C ARG A 466 -19.20 5.36 43.03
N ASP A 467 -18.69 4.34 42.34
CA ASP A 467 -17.55 4.44 41.43
C ASP A 467 -17.84 3.84 40.04
N GLY A 468 -19.10 3.50 39.76
CA GLY A 468 -19.55 3.08 38.44
C GLY A 468 -20.60 1.97 38.49
N PHE A 469 -21.40 1.85 37.43
CA PHE A 469 -22.42 0.81 37.33
C PHE A 469 -21.81 -0.60 37.41
N GLY A 470 -22.35 -1.44 38.29
CA GLY A 470 -21.92 -2.82 38.44
C GLY A 470 -20.62 -3.00 39.22
N SER A 471 -20.08 -1.95 39.83
CA SER A 471 -18.96 -2.10 40.75
C SER A 471 -19.38 -2.90 41.99
N GLY A 472 -18.40 -3.48 42.69
CA GLY A 472 -18.63 -4.10 43.99
C GLY A 472 -18.98 -3.09 45.10
N ASN A 473 -18.88 -1.79 44.83
CA ASN A 473 -19.05 -0.70 45.79
C ASN A 473 -20.49 -0.15 45.75
N LYS A 474 -21.44 -1.03 46.07
CA LYS A 474 -22.88 -0.76 46.09
C LYS A 474 -23.23 0.02 47.36
N ILE A 475 -23.85 1.19 47.21
CA ILE A 475 -24.26 2.03 48.35
C ILE A 475 -25.66 1.60 48.83
N ASP A 476 -26.55 1.30 47.89
CA ASP A 476 -27.93 0.92 48.16
C ASP A 476 -28.47 -0.06 47.10
N ASP A 477 -29.37 -0.95 47.51
CA ASP A 477 -30.14 -1.87 46.66
C ASP A 477 -31.44 -2.24 47.36
N GLY A 478 -32.52 -1.57 46.99
CA GLY A 478 -33.77 -1.66 47.72
C GLY A 478 -35.01 -1.48 46.85
N TRP A 479 -36.15 -1.77 47.45
CA TRP A 479 -37.47 -1.51 46.90
C TRP A 479 -38.05 -0.28 47.60
N TYR A 480 -38.55 0.66 46.80
CA TYR A 480 -39.01 1.96 47.29
C TYR A 480 -40.36 2.32 46.68
N THR A 481 -41.14 3.06 47.47
CA THR A 481 -42.41 3.64 47.06
C THR A 481 -42.41 5.11 47.42
N ASP A 482 -42.36 5.99 46.40
CA ASP A 482 -42.26 7.43 46.61
C ASP A 482 -43.15 8.22 45.64
N SER A 483 -43.46 9.47 45.98
CA SER A 483 -44.09 10.40 45.04
C SER A 483 -43.09 10.79 43.95
N VAL A 484 -43.56 10.92 42.72
CA VAL A 484 -42.77 11.46 41.60
C VAL A 484 -42.28 12.90 41.91
N SER A 485 -43.02 13.63 42.74
CA SER A 485 -42.68 15.00 43.17
C SER A 485 -41.84 15.08 44.45
N SER A 486 -41.37 13.95 44.98
CA SER A 486 -40.61 13.87 46.23
C SER A 486 -39.43 14.86 46.27
N PRO A 487 -39.32 15.69 47.32
CA PRO A 487 -38.23 16.66 47.43
C PRO A 487 -36.89 16.04 47.84
N HIS A 488 -36.88 14.76 48.24
CA HIS A 488 -35.71 14.13 48.87
C HIS A 488 -34.51 13.91 47.93
N TYR A 489 -34.74 13.84 46.62
CA TYR A 489 -33.72 13.44 45.65
C TYR A 489 -33.43 14.50 44.58
N GLY A 490 -33.90 15.73 44.77
CA GLY A 490 -33.67 16.85 43.84
C GLY A 490 -34.41 16.73 42.50
N GLU A 491 -34.16 17.70 41.60
CA GLU A 491 -34.89 17.82 40.33
C GLU A 491 -34.61 16.67 39.34
N TRP A 492 -33.39 16.13 39.34
CA TRP A 492 -33.02 15.05 38.41
C TRP A 492 -33.86 13.78 38.60
N TYR A 493 -34.25 13.48 39.84
CA TYR A 493 -35.04 12.31 40.19
C TYR A 493 -36.47 12.43 39.66
N ARG A 494 -37.07 13.62 39.83
CA ARG A 494 -38.38 13.96 39.27
C ARG A 494 -38.36 13.83 37.74
N GLU A 495 -37.37 14.44 37.09
CA GLU A 495 -37.19 14.38 35.63
C GLU A 495 -37.03 12.93 35.13
N ALA A 496 -36.24 12.13 35.84
CA ALA A 496 -36.03 10.73 35.50
C ALA A 496 -37.34 9.94 35.58
N LEU A 497 -38.07 10.01 36.70
CA LEU A 497 -39.32 9.26 36.88
C LEU A 497 -40.44 9.72 35.95
N GLN A 498 -40.61 11.03 35.74
CA GLN A 498 -41.64 11.58 34.83
C GLN A 498 -41.44 11.21 33.36
N SER A 499 -40.24 10.78 32.99
CA SER A 499 -39.94 10.33 31.64
C SER A 499 -39.76 8.81 31.52
N MET A 500 -39.92 8.06 32.62
CA MET A 500 -39.90 6.61 32.64
C MET A 500 -41.28 6.01 32.41
N ARG A 501 -41.33 4.81 31.85
CA ARG A 501 -42.55 3.98 31.76
C ARG A 501 -42.52 2.84 32.77
N VAL A 502 -43.69 2.38 33.21
CA VAL A 502 -43.78 1.14 33.98
C VAL A 502 -43.14 -0.03 33.22
N GLY A 503 -42.30 -0.80 33.93
CA GLY A 503 -41.47 -1.87 33.40
C GLY A 503 -40.08 -1.43 32.91
N GLU A 504 -39.82 -0.12 32.83
CA GLU A 504 -38.55 0.43 32.34
C GLU A 504 -37.42 0.23 33.36
N THR A 505 -36.21 -0.04 32.85
CA THR A 505 -34.96 0.03 33.62
C THR A 505 -34.08 1.11 33.02
N ARG A 506 -33.65 2.05 33.85
CA ARG A 506 -32.88 3.23 33.45
C ARG A 506 -31.67 3.41 34.34
N ARG A 507 -30.53 3.72 33.73
CA ARG A 507 -29.31 4.15 34.42
C ARG A 507 -29.19 5.66 34.35
N VAL A 508 -28.87 6.30 35.47
CA VAL A 508 -28.70 7.75 35.60
C VAL A 508 -27.35 8.02 36.24
N ILE A 509 -26.58 8.93 35.64
CA ILE A 509 -25.35 9.49 36.19
C ILE A 509 -25.71 10.86 36.74
N VAL A 510 -25.59 11.00 38.05
CA VAL A 510 -25.96 12.20 38.80
C VAL A 510 -24.67 12.97 39.13
N PRO A 511 -24.48 14.19 38.60
CA PRO A 511 -23.32 15.00 38.91
C PRO A 511 -23.18 15.30 40.41
N ARG A 512 -21.94 15.56 40.84
CA ARG A 512 -21.64 16.03 42.19
C ARG A 512 -22.50 17.25 42.56
N GLY A 513 -23.04 17.25 43.78
CA GLY A 513 -23.82 18.37 44.33
C GLY A 513 -25.30 18.37 43.94
N MET A 514 -25.76 17.41 43.14
CA MET A 514 -27.19 17.21 42.82
C MET A 514 -27.85 16.09 43.63
N TYR A 515 -27.05 15.40 44.45
CA TYR A 515 -27.47 14.31 45.33
C TYR A 515 -26.96 14.57 46.74
N PHE A 516 -27.40 13.79 47.74
CA PHE A 516 -26.95 13.96 49.12
C PHE A 516 -25.45 13.69 49.34
N THR A 517 -24.75 13.18 48.32
CA THR A 517 -23.31 12.97 48.34
C THR A 517 -22.58 14.07 47.56
N ASP A 518 -21.40 14.44 48.06
CA ASP A 518 -20.43 15.31 47.36
C ASP A 518 -19.69 14.58 46.22
N GLN A 519 -20.24 13.48 45.71
CA GLN A 519 -19.63 12.65 44.68
C GLN A 519 -20.62 12.43 43.54
N THR A 520 -20.11 12.01 42.37
CA THR A 520 -20.97 11.55 41.29
C THR A 520 -21.62 10.24 41.70
N ALA A 521 -22.95 10.16 41.60
CA ALA A 521 -23.69 8.94 41.88
C ALA A 521 -24.06 8.23 40.58
N TYR A 522 -24.00 6.90 40.60
CA TYR A 522 -24.44 6.04 39.51
C TYR A 522 -25.66 5.27 39.99
N VAL A 523 -26.82 5.53 39.40
CA VAL A 523 -28.12 5.02 39.87
C VAL A 523 -28.79 4.20 38.79
N GLU A 524 -29.29 3.01 39.12
CA GLU A 524 -30.20 2.24 38.28
C GLU A 524 -31.59 2.20 38.93
N ILE A 525 -32.58 2.66 38.17
CA ILE A 525 -33.98 2.70 38.58
C ILE A 525 -34.75 1.73 37.69
N LYS A 526 -35.49 0.81 38.30
CA LYS A 526 -36.44 -0.06 37.59
C LYS A 526 -37.85 0.26 38.08
N MET A 527 -38.65 0.89 37.23
CA MET A 527 -40.03 1.27 37.57
C MET A 527 -40.94 0.06 37.42
N GLU A 528 -41.68 -0.27 38.49
CA GLU A 528 -42.44 -1.52 38.58
C GLU A 528 -43.94 -1.25 38.55
N ASP A 529 -44.41 -0.17 39.17
CA ASP A 529 -45.82 0.20 39.12
C ASP A 529 -46.10 1.69 39.43
N ILE A 530 -47.30 2.16 39.06
CA ILE A 530 -47.86 3.45 39.45
C ILE A 530 -49.00 3.18 40.45
N LEU A 531 -48.88 3.73 41.65
CA LEU A 531 -49.86 3.59 42.69
C LEU A 531 -50.86 4.76 42.61
N GLY A 532 -52.15 4.40 42.66
CA GLY A 532 -53.29 5.31 42.55
C GLY A 532 -53.48 6.25 43.72
#